data_AF-A0A1I8B594-F1
#
_entry.id   AF-A0A1I8B594-F1
#
_cell.length_a   1.000
_cell.length_b   1.000
_cell.length_c   1.000
_cell.angle_alpha   90.00
_cell.angle_beta   90.00
_cell.angle_gamma   90.00
#
_symmetry.space_group_name_H-M   'P 1'
#
loop_
_entity.id
_entity.type
_entity.pdbx_description
1 polymer ?
#
loop_
_entity_poly.entity_id
_entity_poly.type
_entity_poly.pdbx_seq_one_letter_code
_entity_poly.pdbx_strand_id
1 'polypeptide(L)'
;MSADLNKLEGLVGRLEMAVQRQEALYKPGLSPKPTSVPPPAGGTDGSVPPSIRAYDDLVNNALQAFVAASKKIGGPVGQMADKVSTAFDSQRRAIWEGIGRPEPNDAQKQQLLQPIVEQVGIVCAFKEQNKSNKSVFNHLAAVSEGLSALGWLGVVKFFLV
;
A
#
# COMPACT_ATOMS: atom_id res chain seq x y z
N MET A 1 -0.81 32.93 -31.92
CA MET A 1 0.66 32.99 -31.73
C MET A 1 1.06 33.73 -30.46
N SER A 2 0.79 35.03 -30.27
CA SER A 2 1.16 35.72 -29.00
C SER A 2 0.30 35.32 -27.78
N ALA A 3 -0.99 35.05 -27.97
CA ALA A 3 -1.88 34.60 -26.89
C ALA A 3 -1.55 33.19 -26.36
N ASP A 4 -1.04 32.32 -27.24
CA ASP A 4 -0.66 30.94 -26.88
C ASP A 4 0.62 30.91 -26.05
N LEU A 5 1.56 31.83 -26.31
CA LEU A 5 2.78 32.01 -25.52
C LEU A 5 2.47 32.46 -24.09
N ASN A 6 1.62 33.48 -23.92
CA ASN A 6 1.21 33.96 -22.59
C ASN A 6 0.50 32.86 -21.77
N LYS A 7 -0.28 32.00 -22.44
CA LYS A 7 -0.94 30.86 -21.79
C LYS A 7 0.09 29.80 -21.35
N LEU A 8 1.11 29.54 -22.17
CA LEU A 8 2.18 28.61 -21.85
C LEU A 8 2.99 29.11 -20.64
N GLU A 9 3.35 30.39 -20.63
CA GLU A 9 4.06 31.04 -19.52
C GLU A 9 3.25 30.97 -18.22
N GLY A 10 1.93 31.17 -18.29
CA GLY A 10 1.04 31.01 -17.14
C GLY A 10 0.95 29.58 -16.60
N LEU A 11 1.08 28.56 -17.46
CA LEU A 11 1.11 27.15 -17.05
C LEU A 11 2.45 26.77 -16.43
N VAL A 12 3.56 27.25 -16.99
CA VAL A 12 4.91 27.03 -16.45
C VAL A 12 5.03 27.61 -15.04
N GLY A 13 4.59 28.86 -14.83
CA GLY A 13 4.66 29.47 -13.49
C GLY A 13 3.81 28.74 -12.45
N ARG A 14 2.65 28.18 -12.84
CA ARG A 14 1.83 27.35 -11.93
C ARG A 14 2.51 26.01 -11.60
N LEU A 15 3.20 25.41 -12.57
CA LEU A 15 3.96 24.19 -12.36
C LEU A 15 5.13 24.44 -11.40
N GLU A 16 5.87 25.52 -11.60
CA GLU A 16 7.00 25.91 -10.76
C GLU A 16 6.56 26.14 -9.30
N MET A 17 5.41 26.80 -9.08
CA MET A 17 4.86 26.95 -7.72
C MET A 17 4.46 25.61 -7.08
N ALA A 18 3.89 24.68 -7.87
CA ALA A 18 3.50 23.37 -7.36
C ALA A 18 4.74 22.53 -6.99
N VAL A 19 5.79 22.59 -7.81
CA VAL A 19 7.08 21.94 -7.58
C VAL A 19 7.76 22.51 -6.33
N GLN A 20 7.83 23.83 -6.18
CA GLN A 20 8.41 24.45 -4.97
C GLN A 20 7.67 24.07 -3.68
N ARG A 21 6.34 23.93 -3.73
CA ARG A 21 5.57 23.43 -2.59
C ARG A 21 5.90 21.97 -2.29
N GLN A 22 6.05 21.14 -3.32
CA GLN A 22 6.44 19.75 -3.16
C GLN A 22 7.87 19.62 -2.61
N GLU A 23 8.81 20.43 -3.07
CA GLU A 23 10.20 20.49 -2.57
C GLU A 23 10.28 21.06 -1.15
N ALA A 24 9.41 21.99 -0.76
CA ALA A 24 9.32 22.46 0.62
C ALA A 24 8.85 21.37 1.59
N LEU A 25 8.00 20.44 1.11
CA LEU A 25 7.60 19.23 1.84
C LEU A 25 8.71 18.16 1.80
N TYR A 26 9.51 18.14 0.74
CA TYR A 26 10.65 17.24 0.53
C TYR A 26 11.97 17.97 0.80
N LYS A 27 12.18 18.48 2.01
CA LYS A 27 13.53 18.91 2.43
C LYS A 27 14.39 17.67 2.74
N PRO A 28 15.49 17.40 2.01
CA PRO A 28 16.49 16.43 2.45
C PRO A 28 17.33 17.12 3.53
N GLY A 29 16.89 17.03 4.77
CA GLY A 29 17.51 17.80 5.85
C GLY A 29 16.99 17.50 7.24
N LEU A 30 16.76 16.22 7.55
CA LEU A 30 16.60 15.74 8.93
C LEU A 30 17.33 14.40 9.07
N SER A 31 18.67 14.43 8.93
CA SER A 31 19.47 13.57 9.80
C SER A 31 19.55 14.31 11.13
N PRO A 32 18.91 13.84 12.22
CA PRO A 32 19.36 14.24 13.53
C PRO A 32 20.82 13.79 13.62
N LYS A 33 21.73 14.74 13.87
CA LYS A 33 23.07 14.44 14.34
C LYS A 33 22.93 13.40 15.47
N PRO A 34 23.73 12.32 15.50
CA PRO A 34 23.64 11.34 16.58
C PRO A 34 24.03 12.06 17.86
N THR A 35 23.03 12.54 18.59
CA THR A 35 23.18 12.74 20.02
C THR A 35 23.22 11.33 20.57
N SER A 36 24.31 11.04 21.29
CA SER A 36 24.50 9.85 22.09
C SER A 36 23.39 9.79 23.14
N VAL A 37 22.20 9.40 22.71
CA VAL A 37 21.16 8.90 23.60
C VAL A 37 21.47 7.41 23.72
N PRO A 38 21.68 6.88 24.93
CA PRO A 38 21.83 5.45 25.11
C PRO A 38 20.61 4.75 24.47
N PRO A 39 20.76 3.53 23.92
CA PRO A 39 19.62 2.82 23.35
C PRO A 39 18.51 2.80 24.40
N PRO A 40 17.24 3.09 24.04
CA PRO A 40 16.17 2.86 24.98
C PRO A 40 16.22 1.36 25.32
N ALA A 41 16.60 1.09 26.57
CA ALA A 41 16.39 -0.19 27.21
C ALA A 41 14.92 -0.56 26.96
N GLY A 42 14.70 -1.84 26.64
CA GLY A 42 13.41 -2.36 26.21
C GLY A 42 12.24 -1.81 27.03
N GLY A 43 11.26 -1.25 26.32
CA GLY A 43 9.93 -0.97 26.83
C GLY A 43 8.93 -1.67 25.92
N THR A 44 8.49 -2.85 26.33
CA THR A 44 7.25 -3.47 25.85
C THR A 44 6.08 -2.66 26.39
N ASP A 45 5.90 -1.44 25.90
CA ASP A 45 4.59 -0.81 25.93
C ASP A 45 3.89 -1.27 24.66
N GLY A 46 2.71 -1.91 24.80
CA GLY A 46 1.87 -2.42 23.70
C GLY A 46 1.33 -1.36 22.74
N SER A 47 2.05 -0.27 22.55
CA SER A 47 1.79 0.84 21.64
C SER A 47 2.13 0.42 20.20
N VAL A 48 1.13 0.48 19.33
CA VAL A 48 1.28 0.31 17.88
C VAL A 48 2.33 1.29 17.32
N PRO A 49 3.37 0.82 16.59
CA PRO A 49 4.40 1.67 16.00
C PRO A 49 3.82 2.77 15.08
N PRO A 50 4.47 3.94 14.96
CA PRO A 50 3.97 5.04 14.15
C PRO A 50 3.71 4.68 12.68
N SER A 51 4.57 3.85 12.07
CA SER A 51 4.40 3.38 10.68
C SER A 51 3.17 2.50 10.48
N ILE A 52 2.86 1.66 11.48
CA ILE A 52 1.67 0.81 11.45
C ILE A 52 0.41 1.64 11.67
N ARG A 53 0.46 2.62 12.57
CA ARG A 53 -0.64 3.57 12.75
C ARG A 53 -0.94 4.34 11.47
N ALA A 54 0.09 4.85 10.79
CA ALA A 54 -0.07 5.55 9.52
C ALA A 54 -0.67 4.64 8.42
N TYR A 55 -0.27 3.37 8.38
CA TYR A 55 -0.88 2.38 7.49
C TYR A 55 -2.35 2.13 7.83
N ASP A 56 -2.65 1.92 9.12
CA ASP A 56 -4.01 1.70 9.63
C ASP A 56 -4.93 2.88 9.30
N ASP A 57 -4.47 4.11 9.51
CA ASP A 57 -5.22 5.33 9.22
C ASP A 57 -5.52 5.47 7.72
N LEU A 58 -4.58 5.08 6.85
CA LEU A 58 -4.74 5.12 5.39
C LEU A 58 -5.70 4.05 4.86
N VAL A 59 -5.62 2.83 5.41
CA VAL A 59 -6.25 1.63 4.82
C VAL A 59 -7.61 1.31 5.45
N ASN A 60 -7.74 1.43 6.78
CA ASN A 60 -8.87 0.83 7.50
C ASN A 60 -10.23 1.37 7.05
N ASN A 61 -10.35 2.68 6.83
CA ASN A 61 -11.62 3.26 6.39
C ASN A 61 -12.05 2.70 5.02
N ALA A 62 -11.13 2.72 4.05
CA ALA A 62 -11.40 2.23 2.70
C ALA A 62 -11.68 0.73 2.68
N LEU A 63 -10.91 -0.07 3.45
CA LEU A 63 -11.11 -1.51 3.55
C LEU A 63 -12.44 -1.86 4.21
N GLN A 64 -12.81 -1.19 5.30
CA GLN A 64 -14.10 -1.39 5.96
C GLN A 64 -15.28 -1.02 5.05
N ALA A 65 -15.18 0.09 4.32
CA ALA A 65 -16.19 0.50 3.35
C ALA A 65 -16.32 -0.53 2.21
N PHE A 66 -15.20 -1.01 1.68
CA PHE A 66 -15.16 -2.08 0.68
C PHE A 66 -15.84 -3.35 1.21
N VAL A 67 -15.44 -3.85 2.38
CA VAL A 67 -16.03 -5.06 2.98
C VAL A 67 -17.52 -4.88 3.20
N ALA A 68 -17.96 -3.76 3.80
CA ALA A 68 -19.37 -3.48 4.03
C ALA A 68 -20.18 -3.46 2.72
N ALA A 69 -19.66 -2.84 1.66
CA ALA A 69 -20.30 -2.83 0.35
C ALA A 69 -20.37 -4.24 -0.26
N SER A 70 -19.29 -5.01 -0.22
CA SER A 70 -19.25 -6.38 -0.72
C SER A 70 -20.20 -7.31 0.04
N LYS A 71 -20.32 -7.15 1.36
CA LYS A 71 -21.26 -7.93 2.17
C LYS A 71 -22.72 -7.62 1.85
N LYS A 72 -23.04 -6.36 1.51
CA LYS A 72 -24.38 -5.98 1.01
C LYS A 72 -24.73 -6.64 -0.32
N ILE A 73 -23.75 -6.79 -1.22
CA ILE A 73 -23.93 -7.54 -2.48
C ILE A 73 -24.11 -9.04 -2.18
N GLY A 74 -23.36 -9.57 -1.20
CA GLY A 74 -23.47 -10.95 -0.77
C GLY A 74 -22.88 -11.95 -1.77
N GLY A 75 -23.25 -13.23 -1.61
CA GLY A 75 -22.80 -14.31 -2.49
C GLY A 75 -21.25 -14.41 -2.59
N PRO A 76 -20.71 -14.73 -3.78
CA PRO A 76 -19.27 -14.79 -3.99
C PRO A 76 -18.54 -13.47 -3.72
N VAL A 77 -19.17 -12.32 -4.01
CA VAL A 77 -18.56 -11.00 -3.79
C VAL A 77 -18.34 -10.75 -2.30
N GLY A 78 -19.35 -11.07 -1.47
CA GLY A 78 -19.25 -10.99 -0.02
C GLY A 78 -18.21 -11.95 0.58
N GLN A 79 -18.03 -13.14 0.01
CA GLN A 79 -17.00 -14.09 0.44
C GLN A 79 -15.59 -13.66 0.02
N MET A 80 -15.45 -13.04 -1.16
CA MET A 80 -14.16 -12.52 -1.62
C MET A 80 -13.63 -11.40 -0.73
N ALA A 81 -14.52 -10.60 -0.14
CA ALA A 81 -14.14 -9.51 0.76
C ALA A 81 -13.38 -9.99 2.02
N ASP A 82 -13.72 -11.17 2.55
CA ASP A 82 -13.00 -11.74 3.69
C ASP A 82 -11.57 -12.10 3.30
N LYS A 83 -11.39 -12.67 2.10
CA LYS A 83 -10.07 -13.02 1.56
C LYS A 83 -9.20 -11.79 1.32
N VAL A 84 -9.81 -10.71 0.80
CA VAL A 84 -9.13 -9.42 0.65
C VAL A 84 -8.71 -8.87 2.02
N SER A 85 -9.58 -8.93 3.03
CA SER A 85 -9.24 -8.49 4.39
C SER A 85 -8.03 -9.24 4.94
N THR A 86 -8.01 -10.57 4.80
CA THR A 86 -6.84 -11.39 5.17
C THR A 86 -5.57 -11.00 4.40
N ALA A 87 -5.68 -10.63 3.13
CA ALA A 87 -4.54 -10.17 2.34
C ALA A 87 -3.95 -8.85 2.89
N PHE A 88 -4.81 -7.90 3.28
CA PHE A 88 -4.39 -6.66 3.94
C PHE A 88 -3.79 -6.92 5.33
N ASP A 89 -4.32 -7.88 6.09
CA ASP A 89 -3.73 -8.28 7.37
C ASP A 89 -2.32 -8.87 7.20
N SER A 90 -2.10 -9.70 6.18
CA SER A 90 -0.78 -10.21 5.82
C SER A 90 0.18 -9.09 5.44
N GLN A 91 -0.28 -8.09 4.68
CA GLN A 91 0.54 -6.93 4.33
C GLN A 91 0.92 -6.11 5.56
N ARG A 92 -0.05 -5.83 6.44
CA ARG A 92 0.18 -5.12 7.71
C ARG A 92 1.20 -5.85 8.59
N ARG A 93 1.11 -7.18 8.66
CA ARG A 93 2.09 -8.01 9.39
C ARG A 93 3.48 -7.93 8.78
N ALA A 94 3.60 -7.98 7.45
CA ALA A 94 4.90 -7.83 6.78
C ALA A 94 5.56 -6.47 7.09
N ILE A 95 4.76 -5.39 7.11
CA ILE A 95 5.25 -4.05 7.52
C ILE A 95 5.71 -4.10 8.98
N TRP A 96 4.95 -4.73 9.87
CA TRP A 96 5.29 -4.84 11.29
C TRP A 96 6.62 -5.55 11.50
N GLU A 97 6.84 -6.67 10.82
CA GLU A 97 8.05 -7.48 10.95
C GLU A 97 9.30 -6.74 10.50
N GLY A 98 9.19 -5.83 9.53
CA GLY A 98 10.30 -5.00 9.05
C GLY A 98 10.72 -3.87 9.98
N ILE A 99 9.93 -3.52 11.01
CA ILE A 99 10.20 -2.36 11.86
C ILE A 99 11.46 -2.58 12.69
N GLY A 100 12.40 -1.64 12.59
CA GLY A 100 13.64 -1.66 13.37
C GLY A 100 14.62 -2.76 12.94
N ARG A 101 14.40 -3.42 11.81
CA ARG A 101 15.30 -4.44 11.25
C ARG A 101 16.13 -3.89 10.09
N PRO A 102 17.35 -4.40 9.87
CA PRO A 102 18.11 -4.11 8.66
C PRO A 102 17.38 -4.62 7.42
N GLU A 103 17.71 -4.07 6.25
CA GLU A 103 17.12 -4.50 4.99
C GLU A 103 17.36 -6.02 4.79
N PRO A 104 16.28 -6.82 4.61
CA PRO A 104 16.42 -8.24 4.37
C PRO A 104 17.13 -8.53 3.04
N ASN A 105 17.91 -9.61 2.99
CA ASN A 105 18.41 -10.12 1.70
C ASN A 105 17.26 -10.69 0.85
N ASP A 106 17.52 -11.04 -0.41
CA ASP A 106 16.47 -11.47 -1.34
C ASP A 106 15.68 -12.70 -0.86
N ALA A 107 16.35 -13.67 -0.24
CA ALA A 107 15.69 -14.85 0.32
C ALA A 107 14.76 -14.49 1.50
N GLN A 108 15.21 -13.58 2.37
CA GLN A 108 14.41 -13.07 3.49
C GLN A 108 13.24 -12.22 3.01
N LYS A 109 13.43 -11.40 1.96
CA LYS A 109 12.35 -10.64 1.30
C LYS A 109 11.29 -11.60 0.75
N GLN A 110 11.71 -12.65 0.05
CA GLN A 110 10.78 -13.65 -0.46
C GLN A 110 9.96 -14.30 0.67
N GLN A 111 10.61 -14.67 1.78
CA GLN A 111 9.92 -15.23 2.94
C GLN A 111 8.94 -14.24 3.58
N LEU A 112 9.31 -12.96 3.70
CA LEU A 112 8.45 -11.91 4.24
C LEU A 112 7.21 -11.66 3.36
N LEU A 113 7.36 -11.75 2.04
CA LEU A 113 6.29 -11.50 1.07
C LEU A 113 5.42 -12.74 0.80
N GLN A 114 5.92 -13.93 1.11
CA GLN A 114 5.24 -15.20 0.84
C GLN A 114 3.78 -15.23 1.34
N PRO A 115 3.45 -14.77 2.56
CA PRO A 115 2.05 -14.74 3.01
C PRO A 115 1.15 -13.85 2.16
N ILE A 116 1.68 -12.76 1.57
CA ILE A 116 0.92 -11.87 0.69
C ILE A 116 0.67 -12.57 -0.65
N VAL A 117 1.71 -13.19 -1.22
CA VAL A 117 1.62 -13.95 -2.48
C VAL A 117 0.58 -15.07 -2.37
N GLU A 118 0.57 -15.79 -1.25
CA GLU A 118 -0.41 -16.84 -0.98
C GLU A 118 -1.85 -16.31 -0.94
N GLN A 119 -2.09 -15.17 -0.27
CA GLN A 119 -3.42 -14.57 -0.25
C GLN A 119 -3.87 -14.09 -1.63
N VAL A 120 -2.97 -13.50 -2.42
CA VAL A 120 -3.27 -13.14 -3.82
C VAL A 120 -3.63 -14.40 -4.62
N GLY A 121 -2.88 -15.49 -4.46
CA GLY A 121 -3.17 -16.78 -5.09
C GLY A 121 -4.56 -17.33 -4.72
N ILE A 122 -4.93 -17.27 -3.43
CA ILE A 122 -6.25 -17.69 -2.93
C ILE A 122 -7.37 -16.88 -3.59
N VAL A 123 -7.18 -15.56 -3.73
CA VAL A 123 -8.16 -14.65 -4.33
C VAL A 123 -8.30 -14.91 -5.83
N CYS A 124 -7.20 -15.11 -6.54
CA CYS A 124 -7.20 -15.49 -7.96
C CYS A 124 -7.90 -16.83 -8.17
N ALA A 125 -7.59 -17.85 -7.37
CA ALA A 125 -8.26 -19.15 -7.44
C ALA A 125 -9.76 -19.05 -7.15
N PHE A 126 -10.17 -18.20 -6.20
CA PHE A 126 -11.57 -17.96 -5.89
C PHE A 126 -12.34 -17.35 -7.07
N LYS A 127 -11.75 -16.38 -7.78
CA LYS A 127 -12.32 -15.86 -9.03
C LYS A 127 -12.53 -16.98 -10.05
N GLU A 128 -11.51 -17.80 -10.28
CA GLU A 128 -11.55 -18.88 -11.28
C GLU A 128 -12.61 -19.95 -10.96
N GLN A 129 -12.77 -20.29 -9.68
CA GLN A 129 -13.83 -21.19 -9.22
C GLN A 129 -15.23 -20.64 -9.51
N ASN A 130 -15.38 -19.32 -9.60
CA ASN A 130 -16.64 -18.63 -9.84
C ASN A 130 -16.79 -18.13 -11.30
N LYS A 131 -15.96 -18.62 -12.25
CA LYS A 131 -15.93 -18.15 -13.65
C LYS A 131 -17.24 -18.32 -14.44
N SER A 132 -18.10 -19.25 -14.01
CA SER A 132 -19.42 -19.49 -14.58
C SER A 132 -20.45 -18.44 -14.13
N ASN A 133 -20.20 -17.73 -13.03
CA ASN A 133 -21.14 -16.77 -12.46
C ASN A 133 -21.03 -15.39 -13.11
N LYS A 134 -21.65 -15.24 -14.29
CA LYS A 134 -21.51 -14.05 -15.14
C LYS A 134 -22.01 -12.75 -14.50
N SER A 135 -22.96 -12.81 -13.58
CA SER A 135 -23.52 -11.60 -12.95
C SER A 135 -22.55 -10.89 -12.01
N VAL A 136 -21.59 -11.61 -11.42
CA VAL A 136 -20.63 -11.06 -10.46
C VAL A 136 -19.16 -11.20 -10.90
N PHE A 137 -18.89 -11.91 -12.00
CA PHE A 137 -17.53 -12.19 -12.44
C PHE A 137 -16.67 -10.94 -12.62
N ASN A 138 -17.23 -9.85 -13.15
CA ASN A 138 -16.49 -8.59 -13.32
C ASN A 138 -16.02 -7.99 -11.99
N HIS A 139 -16.83 -8.11 -10.91
CA HIS A 139 -16.39 -7.69 -9.57
C HIS A 139 -15.22 -8.54 -9.08
N LEU A 140 -15.31 -9.86 -9.26
CA LEU A 140 -14.26 -10.78 -8.85
C LEU A 140 -12.96 -10.57 -9.66
N ALA A 141 -13.08 -10.29 -10.96
CA ALA A 141 -11.96 -9.94 -11.82
C ALA A 141 -11.30 -8.64 -11.39
N ALA A 142 -12.08 -7.57 -11.21
CA ALA A 142 -11.55 -6.28 -10.79
C ALA A 142 -10.75 -6.38 -9.48
N VAL A 143 -11.26 -7.12 -8.51
CA VAL A 143 -10.57 -7.30 -7.22
C VAL A 143 -9.33 -8.19 -7.38
N SER A 144 -9.38 -9.30 -8.13
CA SER A 144 -8.20 -10.17 -8.27
C SER A 144 -7.04 -9.47 -8.97
N GLU A 145 -7.32 -8.73 -10.05
CA GLU A 145 -6.28 -8.01 -10.79
C GLU A 145 -5.74 -6.83 -9.97
N GLY A 146 -6.62 -6.14 -9.22
CA GLY A 146 -6.22 -5.02 -8.35
C GLY A 146 -5.42 -5.45 -7.11
N LEU A 147 -5.67 -6.64 -6.56
CA LEU A 147 -5.01 -7.10 -5.33
C LEU A 147 -3.50 -7.30 -5.48
N SER A 148 -3.02 -7.53 -6.71
CA SER A 148 -1.60 -7.59 -7.03
C SER A 148 -0.82 -6.32 -6.61
N ALA A 149 -1.52 -5.18 -6.45
CA ALA A 149 -0.94 -3.95 -5.93
C ALA A 149 -0.38 -4.08 -4.50
N LEU A 150 -0.81 -5.09 -3.72
CA LEU A 150 -0.25 -5.35 -2.39
C LEU A 150 1.24 -5.72 -2.42
N GLY A 151 1.75 -6.13 -3.59
CA GLY A 151 3.15 -6.49 -3.82
C GLY A 151 4.13 -5.31 -3.86
N TRP A 152 3.70 -4.07 -3.63
CA TRP A 152 4.58 -2.89 -3.67
C TRP A 152 5.78 -2.98 -2.71
N LEU A 153 5.66 -3.76 -1.63
CA LEU A 153 6.75 -4.03 -0.67
C LEU A 153 7.95 -4.76 -1.30
N GLY A 154 7.75 -5.47 -2.42
CA GLY A 154 8.81 -6.17 -3.15
C GLY A 154 9.52 -5.30 -4.20
N VAL A 155 9.08 -4.06 -4.41
CA VAL A 155 9.67 -3.17 -5.41
C VAL A 155 10.93 -2.52 -4.86
N VAL A 156 12.08 -3.06 -5.25
CA VAL A 156 13.39 -2.49 -4.94
C VAL A 156 13.81 -1.60 -6.11
N LYS A 157 13.73 -0.27 -5.93
CA LYS A 157 14.27 0.77 -6.82
C LYS A 157 13.47 1.00 -8.12
N PHE A 158 12.67 2.07 -8.14
CA PHE A 158 12.26 2.71 -9.38
C PHE A 158 13.51 3.34 -10.02
N PHE A 159 13.99 2.79 -11.12
CA PHE A 159 14.89 3.53 -12.00
C PHE A 159 14.03 4.53 -12.78
N LEU A 160 14.04 5.79 -12.34
CA LEU A 160 13.76 6.90 -13.24
C LEU A 160 14.87 6.86 -14.30
N VAL A 161 14.54 6.33 -15.48
CA VAL A 161 15.30 6.59 -16.71
C VAL A 161 14.89 7.97 -17.22
#